data_AF-A0A940YLZ8-F1
#
_entry.id   AF-A0A940YLZ8-F1
#
_cell.length_a   1.000
_cell.length_b   1.000
_cell.length_c   1.000
_cell.angle_alpha   90.00
_cell.angle_beta   90.00
_cell.angle_gamma   90.00
#
_symmetry.space_group_name_H-M   'P 1'
#
loop_
_entity.id
_entity.type
_entity.pdbx_description
1 polymer ?
#
loop_
_entity_poly.entity_id
_entity_poly.type
_entity_poly.pdbx_seq_one_letter_code
_entity_poly.pdbx_strand_id
1 'polypeptide(L)' 'RLIGDWIHFYNHRRPHQALNMRTPAEAYAIAA' A
#
# COMPACT_ATOMS: atom_id res chain seq x y z
N ARG A 1 14.74 9.39 4.81
CA ARG A 1 15.21 8.06 4.38
C ARG A 1 14.32 6.98 4.99
N LEU A 2 14.40 6.72 6.30
CA LEU A 2 13.61 5.65 6.97
C LEU A 2 12.08 5.75 6.83
N ILE A 3 11.49 6.92 7.06
CA ILE A 3 10.02 7.10 6.99
C ILE A 3 9.51 6.96 5.55
N GLY A 4 10.27 7.47 4.57
CA GLY A 4 9.91 7.32 3.16
C GLY A 4 9.91 5.86 2.73
N ASP A 5 10.95 5.12 3.13
CA ASP A 5 11.07 3.68 2.85
C ASP A 5 9.91 2.90 3.51
N TRP A 6 9.54 3.26 4.74
CA TRP A 6 8.41 2.66 5.44
C TRP A 6 7.06 2.95 4.79
N ILE A 7 6.81 4.21 4.40
CA ILE A 7 5.58 4.61 3.69
C ILE A 7 5.45 3.83 2.37
N HIS A 8 6.54 3.75 1.61
CA HIS A 8 6.55 2.99 0.36
C HIS A 8 6.25 1.51 0.59
N PHE A 9 6.89 0.88 1.59
CA PHE A 9 6.60 -0.51 1.94
C PHE A 9 5.12 -0.72 2.33
N TYR A 10 4.57 0.14 3.20
CA TYR A 10 3.20 0.02 3.66
C TYR A 10 2.18 0.15 2.52
N ASN A 11 2.35 1.16 1.66
CA ASN A 11 1.39 1.46 0.60
C ASN A 11 1.49 0.51 -0.61
N HIS A 12 2.67 -0.03 -0.91
CA HIS A 12 2.89 -0.78 -2.16
C HIS A 12 3.34 -2.23 -2.00
N ARG A 13 3.75 -2.67 -0.80
CA ARG A 13 4.29 -4.04 -0.60
C ARG A 13 3.59 -4.83 0.49
N ARG A 14 2.98 -4.16 1.47
CA ARG A 14 2.30 -4.84 2.59
C ARG A 14 0.87 -5.19 2.20
N PRO A 15 0.49 -6.47 2.10
CA PRO A 15 -0.91 -6.86 1.94
C PRO A 15 -1.66 -6.66 3.26
N HIS A 16 -2.91 -6.20 3.17
CA HIS A 16 -3.74 -5.90 4.34
C HIS A 16 -4.98 -6.80 4.36
N GLN A 17 -5.19 -7.53 5.46
CA GLN A 17 -6.39 -8.37 5.64
C GLN A 17 -7.69 -7.57 5.49
N ALA A 18 -7.74 -6.34 6.04
CA ALA A 18 -8.87 -5.44 5.90
C ALA A 18 -9.18 -5.04 4.43
N LEU A 19 -8.20 -5.18 3.52
CA LEU A 19 -8.32 -4.87 2.10
C LEU A 19 -8.41 -6.14 1.23
N ASN A 20 -8.81 -7.28 1.81
CA ASN A 20 -8.82 -8.57 1.15
C ASN A 20 -7.44 -8.95 0.58
N MET A 21 -6.40 -8.77 1.38
CA MET A 21 -4.99 -9.02 1.04
C MET A 21 -4.40 -8.13 -0.05
N ARG A 22 -5.10 -7.09 -0.48
CA ARG A 22 -4.54 -6.05 -1.36
C ARG A 22 -3.69 -5.06 -0.58
N THR A 23 -2.80 -4.39 -1.31
CA THR A 23 -2.08 -3.21 -0.84
C THR A 23 -2.98 -1.97 -0.88
N PRO A 24 -2.70 -0.92 -0.09
CA PRO A 24 -3.45 0.34 -0.18
C PRO A 24 -3.42 0.93 -1.60
N ALA A 25 -2.29 0.86 -2.29
CA ALA A 25 -2.17 1.33 -3.67
C ALA A 25 -3.12 0.60 -4.64
N GLU A 26 -3.28 -0.73 -4.49
CA GLU A 26 -4.23 -1.50 -5.33
C GLU A 26 -5.69 -1.24 -4.95
N ALA A 27 -5.98 -1.02 -3.66
CA ALA A 27 -7.35 -0.79 -3.19
C ALA A 27 -7.89 0.59 -3.56
N TYR A 28 -7.02 1.60 -3.62
CA TYR A 28 -7.37 3.00 -3.89
C TYR A 28 -6.75 3.55 -5.19
N ALA A 29 -6.32 2.68 -6.11
CA ALA A 29 -5.92 3.11 -7.44
C ALA A 29 -7.11 3.80 -8.11
N ILE A 30 -7.06 5.12 -8.23
CA ILE A 30 -7.98 5.87 -9.09
C ILE A 30 -7.44 5.70 -10.50
N ALA A 31 -8.28 5.26 -11.43
CA ALA A 31 -7.94 5.26 -12.85
C ALA A 31 -7.64 6.72 -13.25
N ALA A 32 -6.39 6.99 -13.61
CA ALA A 32 -5.97 8.27 -14.15
C ALA A 32 -6.51 8.45 -15.58
#